data_AF-A0A0B5ASV5-F1
#
_entry.id   AF-A0A0B5ASV5-F1
#
_cell.length_a   1.000
_cell.length_b   1.000
_cell.length_c   1.000
_cell.angle_alpha   90.00
_cell.angle_beta   90.00
_cell.angle_gamma   90.00
#
_symmetry.space_group_name_H-M   'P 1'
#
loop_
_entity.id
_entity.type
_entity.pdbx_description
1 polymer ?
#
loop_
_entity_poly.entity_id
_entity_poly.type
_entity_poly.pdbx_seq_one_letter_code
_entity_poly.pdbx_strand_id
1 'polypeptide(L)'
;MKKYVLTENRKVMDDKYGNKRTLIQVQAIKNFKTSSGSSVSAGQLGGWIERESNLSQRWNAWLDEESYAFDGSLIAENAYVEKSSLFDSVCIRGDSYIYESKLFDSTIVTGQSEVEKSQLYGQTVLGGYCSVVQSNLTNVQVKTGSDFEDKKSWNSYHFEDTFLKTEGFMIEVRDNLTCKDVHLSGRRILFEAKANLECVTGENIRDFIVKQETEMYCVKLKKDASVMSLVKPDKTVLVGVLSEPEDKGIVIDSTCLLLSGVTIRDNVQMYGAWEIENSMLSDKVVLRNEGNHSIELVNSSLSELAQVIAKPNHSLYDTLELEMEADEIHEIH
;
A
#
# COMPACT_ATOMS: atom_id res chain seq x y z
N MET A 1 -1.24 -39.60 4.93
CA MET A 1 -2.38 -39.79 5.85
C MET A 1 -3.34 -38.62 5.63
N LYS A 2 -4.64 -38.87 5.44
CA LYS A 2 -5.64 -37.80 5.27
C LYS A 2 -5.80 -37.01 6.59
N LYS A 3 -6.14 -35.72 6.50
CA LYS A 3 -6.45 -34.87 7.66
C LYS A 3 -7.95 -34.57 7.80
N TYR A 4 -8.70 -34.68 6.70
CA TYR A 4 -10.14 -34.49 6.68
C TYR A 4 -10.83 -35.45 5.70
N VAL A 5 -12.15 -35.59 5.84
CA VAL A 5 -13.04 -36.29 4.91
C VAL A 5 -14.16 -35.35 4.43
N LEU A 6 -14.75 -35.67 3.29
CA LEU A 6 -15.96 -35.02 2.79
C LEU A 6 -17.18 -35.67 3.44
N THR A 7 -18.06 -34.88 4.03
CA THR A 7 -19.27 -35.36 4.70
C THR A 7 -20.41 -35.64 3.72
N GLU A 8 -21.59 -35.99 4.22
CA GLU A 8 -22.85 -36.05 3.46
C GLU A 8 -23.55 -34.68 3.36
N ASN A 9 -23.11 -33.69 4.14
CA ASN A 9 -23.70 -32.36 4.12
C ASN A 9 -23.44 -31.70 2.77
N ARG A 10 -24.49 -31.12 2.18
CA ARG A 10 -24.46 -30.41 0.90
C ARG A 10 -25.07 -29.03 1.05
N LYS A 11 -24.49 -28.05 0.36
CA LYS A 11 -25.04 -26.71 0.24
C LYS A 11 -25.01 -26.30 -1.23
N VAL A 12 -26.13 -25.78 -1.73
CA VAL A 12 -26.23 -25.24 -3.09
C VAL A 12 -26.20 -23.73 -3.00
N MET A 13 -25.43 -23.09 -3.88
CA MET A 13 -25.36 -21.64 -4.01
C MET A 13 -25.24 -21.24 -5.48
N ASP A 14 -25.55 -19.99 -5.79
CA ASP A 14 -25.35 -19.43 -7.12
C ASP A 14 -23.98 -18.75 -7.20
N ASP A 15 -23.21 -19.00 -8.26
CA ASP A 15 -21.97 -18.27 -8.53
C ASP A 15 -22.24 -16.87 -9.13
N LYS A 16 -21.18 -16.10 -9.39
CA LYS A 16 -21.30 -14.74 -9.93
C LYS A 16 -21.98 -14.65 -11.30
N TYR A 17 -22.13 -15.78 -12.00
CA TYR A 17 -22.81 -15.88 -13.30
C TYR A 17 -24.22 -16.47 -13.18
N GLY A 18 -24.71 -16.75 -11.97
CA GLY A 18 -26.00 -17.37 -11.71
C GLY A 18 -26.03 -18.88 -11.93
N ASN A 19 -24.87 -19.54 -12.05
CA ASN A 19 -24.83 -21.00 -12.13
C ASN A 19 -24.88 -21.61 -10.73
N LYS A 20 -25.67 -22.67 -10.58
CA LYS A 20 -25.73 -23.44 -9.34
C LYS A 20 -24.45 -24.24 -9.12
N ARG A 21 -23.82 -24.05 -7.96
CA ARG A 21 -22.67 -24.81 -7.46
C ARG A 21 -23.10 -25.62 -6.25
N THR A 22 -22.61 -26.86 -6.13
CA THR A 22 -22.85 -27.73 -4.97
C THR A 22 -21.56 -27.88 -4.19
N LEU A 23 -21.59 -27.50 -2.91
CA LEU A 23 -20.46 -27.62 -1.99
C LEU A 23 -20.70 -28.74 -0.99
N ILE A 24 -19.61 -29.32 -0.52
CA ILE A 24 -19.55 -30.41 0.45
C ILE A 24 -18.80 -29.93 1.68
N GLN A 25 -19.37 -30.15 2.87
CA GLN A 25 -18.71 -29.76 4.11
C GLN A 25 -17.57 -30.73 4.45
N VAL A 26 -16.45 -30.20 4.93
CA VAL A 26 -15.31 -31.01 5.40
C VAL A 26 -15.44 -31.35 6.88
N GLN A 27 -14.88 -32.49 7.29
CA GLN A 27 -14.76 -32.89 8.69
C GLN A 27 -13.35 -33.38 8.98
N ALA A 28 -12.73 -32.85 10.04
CA ALA A 28 -11.40 -33.27 10.46
C ALA A 28 -11.42 -34.72 10.99
N ILE A 29 -10.37 -35.49 10.69
CA ILE A 29 -10.23 -36.87 11.18
C ILE A 29 -9.05 -37.06 12.14
N LYS A 30 -8.35 -35.98 12.49
CA LYS A 30 -7.27 -35.95 13.46
C LYS A 30 -7.14 -34.56 14.08
N ASN A 31 -6.45 -34.46 15.21
CA ASN A 31 -6.17 -33.19 15.87
C ASN A 31 -4.98 -32.48 15.21
N PHE A 32 -5.05 -31.16 15.03
CA PHE A 32 -3.93 -30.32 14.59
C PHE A 32 -4.16 -28.86 14.99
N LYS A 33 -3.16 -27.99 14.76
CA LYS A 33 -3.26 -26.54 14.99
C LYS A 33 -3.20 -25.78 13.67
N THR A 34 -4.00 -24.73 13.55
CA THR A 34 -3.98 -23.77 12.42
C THR A 34 -2.82 -22.79 12.57
N SER A 35 -2.53 -22.01 11.52
CA SER A 35 -1.55 -20.90 11.58
C SER A 35 -1.93 -19.82 12.61
N SER A 36 -3.22 -19.59 12.83
CA SER A 36 -3.73 -18.68 13.88
C SER A 36 -3.55 -19.21 15.31
N GLY A 37 -3.07 -20.45 15.49
CA GLY A 37 -2.92 -21.10 16.80
C GLY A 37 -4.19 -21.80 17.31
N SER A 38 -5.30 -21.71 16.58
CA SER A 38 -6.55 -22.41 16.89
C SER A 38 -6.39 -23.94 16.75
N SER A 39 -7.03 -24.68 17.66
CA SER A 39 -6.98 -26.14 17.65
C SER A 39 -8.15 -26.71 16.86
N VAL A 40 -7.87 -27.58 15.88
CA VAL A 40 -8.87 -28.37 15.16
C VAL A 40 -8.88 -29.77 15.73
N SER A 41 -10.04 -30.23 16.20
CA SER A 41 -10.21 -31.55 16.81
C SER A 41 -10.75 -32.57 15.81
N ALA A 42 -10.40 -33.85 15.98
CA ALA A 42 -11.01 -34.93 15.22
C ALA A 42 -12.53 -34.92 15.41
N GLY A 43 -13.28 -35.04 14.31
CA GLY A 43 -14.74 -34.92 14.27
C GLY A 43 -15.26 -33.50 14.10
N GLN A 44 -14.42 -32.46 14.24
CA GLN A 44 -14.82 -31.07 14.05
C GLN A 44 -15.17 -30.81 12.58
N LEU A 45 -16.31 -30.14 12.37
CA LEU A 45 -16.72 -29.68 11.04
C LEU A 45 -15.90 -28.45 10.65
N GLY A 46 -15.60 -28.35 9.36
CA GLY A 46 -15.02 -27.15 8.76
C GLY A 46 -15.97 -26.57 7.73
N GLY A 47 -15.42 -25.77 6.83
CA GLY A 47 -16.18 -25.09 5.79
C GLY A 47 -16.54 -25.95 4.60
N TRP A 48 -16.92 -25.27 3.53
CA TRP A 48 -17.58 -25.85 2.37
C TRP A 48 -16.68 -25.79 1.14
N ILE A 49 -16.42 -26.93 0.51
CA ILE A 49 -15.60 -27.03 -0.70
C ILE A 49 -16.37 -27.66 -1.87
N GLU A 50 -16.06 -27.26 -3.10
CA GLU A 50 -16.67 -27.86 -4.30
C GLU A 50 -16.06 -29.24 -4.61
N ARG A 51 -14.74 -29.37 -4.42
CA ARG A 51 -13.96 -30.58 -4.72
C ARG A 51 -12.80 -30.74 -3.73
N GLU A 52 -12.33 -31.99 -3.53
CA GLU A 52 -11.23 -32.30 -2.59
C GLU A 52 -9.95 -31.50 -2.91
N SER A 53 -9.75 -31.06 -4.15
CA SER A 53 -8.59 -30.23 -4.52
C SER A 53 -8.66 -28.79 -4.02
N ASN A 54 -9.80 -28.26 -3.55
CA ASN A 54 -9.86 -26.89 -3.02
C ASN A 54 -9.20 -26.77 -1.64
N LEU A 55 -9.05 -27.87 -0.89
CA LEU A 55 -8.37 -27.90 0.41
C LEU A 55 -7.30 -28.99 0.42
N SER A 56 -6.03 -28.63 0.50
CA SER A 56 -4.93 -29.60 0.51
C SER A 56 -5.02 -30.55 1.71
N GLN A 57 -4.82 -31.85 1.49
CA GLN A 57 -4.67 -32.85 2.56
C GLN A 57 -3.29 -32.79 3.27
N ARG A 58 -2.31 -32.06 2.70
CA ARG A 58 -0.98 -31.89 3.27
C ARG A 58 -0.98 -30.74 4.28
N TRP A 59 -0.06 -30.82 5.25
CA TRP A 59 0.14 -29.78 6.27
C TRP A 59 -1.17 -29.40 7.00
N ASN A 60 -1.25 -28.19 7.57
CA ASN A 60 -2.30 -27.79 8.49
C ASN A 60 -3.37 -26.88 7.90
N ALA A 61 -3.39 -26.68 6.58
CA ALA A 61 -4.38 -25.83 5.91
C ALA A 61 -5.83 -26.18 6.32
N TRP A 62 -6.64 -25.18 6.63
CA TRP A 62 -7.99 -25.39 7.13
C TRP A 62 -8.91 -24.21 6.80
N LEU A 63 -10.20 -24.49 6.70
CA LEU A 63 -11.24 -23.47 6.60
C LEU A 63 -12.35 -23.76 7.63
N ASP A 64 -12.80 -22.74 8.33
CA ASP A 64 -13.83 -22.84 9.37
C ASP A 64 -15.24 -23.05 8.80
N GLU A 65 -16.21 -23.37 9.67
CA GLU A 65 -17.59 -23.72 9.28
C GLU A 65 -18.33 -22.62 8.50
N GLU A 66 -17.92 -21.36 8.67
CA GLU A 66 -18.48 -20.18 7.99
C GLU A 66 -17.78 -19.84 6.67
N SER A 67 -16.74 -20.60 6.28
CA SER A 67 -15.96 -20.35 5.06
C SER A 67 -16.35 -21.20 3.86
N TYR A 68 -16.08 -20.66 2.67
CA TYR A 68 -16.40 -21.26 1.38
C TYR A 68 -15.19 -21.21 0.44
N ALA A 69 -14.86 -22.33 -0.20
CA ALA A 69 -13.82 -22.39 -1.24
C ALA A 69 -14.29 -23.24 -2.42
N PHE A 70 -14.46 -22.62 -3.59
CA PHE A 70 -15.02 -23.29 -4.77
C PHE A 70 -14.35 -22.86 -6.07
N ASP A 71 -14.77 -23.44 -7.19
CA ASP A 71 -14.17 -23.23 -8.50
C ASP A 71 -12.69 -23.63 -8.56
N GLY A 72 -11.81 -22.80 -9.12
CA GLY A 72 -10.37 -23.03 -9.17
C GLY A 72 -9.60 -22.70 -7.87
N SER A 73 -10.31 -22.39 -6.77
CA SER A 73 -9.66 -22.00 -5.51
C SER A 73 -8.83 -23.13 -4.88
N LEU A 74 -7.76 -22.78 -4.15
CA LEU A 74 -6.90 -23.71 -3.42
C LEU A 74 -6.44 -23.11 -2.09
N ILE A 75 -6.62 -23.86 -1.01
CA ILE A 75 -6.05 -23.58 0.32
C ILE A 75 -5.02 -24.68 0.63
N ALA A 76 -3.76 -24.32 0.83
CA ALA A 76 -2.67 -25.28 1.02
C ALA A 76 -1.65 -24.84 2.09
N GLU A 77 -0.70 -25.73 2.38
CA GLU A 77 0.34 -25.54 3.41
C GLU A 77 -0.28 -25.32 4.80
N ASN A 78 0.01 -24.21 5.48
CA ASN A 78 -0.51 -23.93 6.82
C ASN A 78 -1.62 -22.87 6.82
N ALA A 79 -2.09 -22.43 5.64
CA ALA A 79 -3.06 -21.36 5.51
C ALA A 79 -4.37 -21.64 6.25
N TYR A 80 -4.88 -20.63 6.96
CA TYR A 80 -6.14 -20.71 7.69
C TYR A 80 -7.13 -19.67 7.17
N VAL A 81 -8.36 -20.11 6.92
CA VAL A 81 -9.43 -19.30 6.34
C VAL A 81 -10.62 -19.33 7.29
N GLU A 82 -11.05 -18.17 7.75
CA GLU A 82 -12.13 -17.99 8.72
C GLU A 82 -13.16 -17.00 8.21
N LYS A 83 -14.45 -17.36 8.27
CA LYS A 83 -15.59 -16.53 7.82
C LYS A 83 -15.42 -15.90 6.43
N SER A 84 -14.77 -16.59 5.51
CA SER A 84 -14.31 -16.00 4.25
C SER A 84 -14.76 -16.79 3.01
N SER A 85 -14.81 -16.12 1.86
CA SER A 85 -15.23 -16.72 0.59
C SER A 85 -14.14 -16.63 -0.46
N LEU A 86 -13.74 -17.77 -1.01
CA LEU A 86 -12.69 -17.92 -2.03
C LEU A 86 -13.25 -18.59 -3.29
N PHE A 87 -13.08 -17.96 -4.46
CA PHE A 87 -13.56 -18.50 -5.74
C PHE A 87 -12.77 -18.00 -6.94
N ASP A 88 -13.15 -18.43 -8.15
CA ASP A 88 -12.35 -18.27 -9.37
C ASP A 88 -10.97 -18.95 -9.22
N SER A 89 -9.87 -18.25 -9.50
CA SER A 89 -8.49 -18.76 -9.47
C SER A 89 -7.70 -18.29 -8.23
N VAL A 90 -8.30 -18.44 -7.04
CA VAL A 90 -7.68 -18.03 -5.77
C VAL A 90 -6.72 -19.09 -5.23
N CYS A 91 -5.54 -18.71 -4.77
CA CYS A 91 -4.57 -19.63 -4.17
C CYS A 91 -3.99 -19.08 -2.86
N ILE A 92 -4.31 -19.71 -1.74
CA ILE A 92 -3.81 -19.35 -0.40
C ILE A 92 -2.81 -20.41 0.09
N ARG A 93 -1.59 -19.99 0.43
CA ARG A 93 -0.47 -20.84 0.88
C ARG A 93 0.34 -20.16 2.00
N GLY A 94 1.44 -20.78 2.41
CA GLY A 94 2.27 -20.31 3.52
C GLY A 94 1.57 -20.48 4.87
N ASP A 95 1.92 -19.60 5.80
CA ASP A 95 1.29 -19.43 7.12
C ASP A 95 0.20 -18.34 7.08
N SER A 96 -0.41 -18.11 5.93
CA SER A 96 -1.38 -17.02 5.74
C SER A 96 -2.65 -17.20 6.58
N TYR A 97 -3.27 -16.08 6.96
CA TYR A 97 -4.53 -16.03 7.68
C TYR A 97 -5.53 -15.10 6.97
N ILE A 98 -6.71 -15.62 6.64
CA ILE A 98 -7.77 -14.87 5.96
C ILE A 98 -9.01 -14.85 6.86
N TYR A 99 -9.48 -13.66 7.26
CA TYR A 99 -10.60 -13.48 8.18
C TYR A 99 -11.66 -12.54 7.60
N GLU A 100 -12.94 -12.91 7.64
CA GLU A 100 -14.08 -12.09 7.19
C GLU A 100 -13.87 -11.43 5.82
N SER A 101 -13.22 -12.12 4.88
CA SER A 101 -12.75 -11.54 3.62
C SER A 101 -13.28 -12.27 2.38
N LYS A 102 -13.26 -11.59 1.23
CA LYS A 102 -13.69 -12.13 -0.06
C LYS A 102 -12.56 -12.03 -1.08
N LEU A 103 -12.06 -13.17 -1.52
CA LEU A 103 -10.97 -13.24 -2.49
C LEU A 103 -11.48 -13.91 -3.77
N PHE A 104 -11.19 -13.33 -4.93
CA PHE A 104 -11.67 -13.83 -6.22
C PHE A 104 -10.78 -13.42 -7.40
N ASP A 105 -11.21 -13.73 -8.64
CA ASP A 105 -10.44 -13.64 -9.88
C ASP A 105 -9.09 -14.38 -9.79
N SER A 106 -7.95 -13.73 -10.03
CA SER A 106 -6.61 -14.33 -9.98
C SER A 106 -5.85 -13.80 -8.76
N THR A 107 -6.25 -14.26 -7.57
CA THR A 107 -5.66 -13.81 -6.30
C THR A 107 -4.76 -14.87 -5.69
N ILE A 108 -3.52 -14.53 -5.37
CA ILE A 108 -2.55 -15.38 -4.69
C ILE A 108 -2.19 -14.75 -3.34
N VAL A 109 -2.24 -15.50 -2.25
CA VAL A 109 -1.78 -15.06 -0.93
C VAL A 109 -0.82 -16.10 -0.36
N THR A 110 0.42 -15.72 -0.06
CA THR A 110 1.50 -16.59 0.41
C THR A 110 2.28 -15.94 1.57
N GLY A 111 3.32 -16.62 2.06
CA GLY A 111 4.14 -16.14 3.17
C GLY A 111 3.40 -16.17 4.50
N GLN A 112 3.65 -15.16 5.34
CA GLN A 112 2.95 -14.88 6.60
C GLN A 112 2.00 -13.69 6.40
N SER A 113 1.10 -13.81 5.42
CA SER A 113 0.15 -12.74 5.08
C SER A 113 -1.15 -12.85 5.88
N GLU A 114 -1.66 -11.72 6.36
CA GLU A 114 -2.92 -11.58 7.09
C GLU A 114 -3.89 -10.69 6.31
N VAL A 115 -5.09 -11.18 6.01
CA VAL A 115 -6.12 -10.44 5.29
C VAL A 115 -7.41 -10.47 6.10
N GLU A 116 -7.83 -9.31 6.61
CA GLU A 116 -9.01 -9.17 7.47
C GLU A 116 -10.03 -8.20 6.88
N LYS A 117 -11.32 -8.57 6.88
CA LYS A 117 -12.43 -7.69 6.51
C LYS A 117 -12.24 -6.99 5.15
N SER A 118 -11.63 -7.69 4.19
CA SER A 118 -11.11 -7.10 2.96
C SER A 118 -11.60 -7.84 1.70
N GLN A 119 -11.48 -7.18 0.54
CA GLN A 119 -11.70 -7.81 -0.77
C GLN A 119 -10.44 -7.75 -1.61
N LEU A 120 -9.98 -8.89 -2.11
CA LEU A 120 -8.87 -8.95 -3.08
C LEU A 120 -9.37 -9.58 -4.38
N TYR A 121 -9.11 -8.93 -5.50
CA TYR A 121 -9.59 -9.37 -6.82
C TYR A 121 -8.68 -8.90 -7.96
N GLY A 122 -9.06 -9.18 -9.21
CA GLY A 122 -8.17 -9.00 -10.35
C GLY A 122 -6.92 -9.89 -10.29
N GLN A 123 -5.80 -9.41 -10.82
CA GLN A 123 -4.49 -10.06 -10.76
C GLN A 123 -3.72 -9.66 -9.49
N THR A 124 -4.15 -10.16 -8.33
CA THR A 124 -3.58 -9.78 -7.02
C THR A 124 -2.66 -10.85 -6.46
N VAL A 125 -1.47 -10.47 -5.97
CA VAL A 125 -0.51 -11.35 -5.31
C VAL A 125 -0.09 -10.69 -4.01
N LEU A 126 -0.25 -11.37 -2.87
CA LEU A 126 0.34 -10.99 -1.59
C LEU A 126 1.30 -12.08 -1.14
N GLY A 127 2.49 -11.69 -0.67
CA GLY A 127 3.53 -12.60 -0.20
C GLY A 127 4.35 -11.97 0.89
N GLY A 128 5.21 -12.78 1.53
CA GLY A 128 6.02 -12.31 2.66
C GLY A 128 5.23 -12.01 3.91
N TYR A 129 5.58 -10.92 4.60
CA TYR A 129 4.93 -10.47 5.83
C TYR A 129 3.98 -9.31 5.53
N CYS A 130 2.78 -9.60 5.02
CA CYS A 130 1.82 -8.59 4.58
C CYS A 130 0.59 -8.56 5.50
N SER A 131 0.05 -7.38 5.84
CA SER A 131 -1.21 -7.26 6.56
C SER A 131 -2.16 -6.33 5.79
N VAL A 132 -3.37 -6.80 5.51
CA VAL A 132 -4.42 -6.08 4.77
C VAL A 132 -5.69 -6.10 5.59
N VAL A 133 -6.12 -4.94 6.09
CA VAL A 133 -7.28 -4.83 6.98
C VAL A 133 -8.28 -3.81 6.40
N GLN A 134 -9.57 -4.16 6.36
CA GLN A 134 -10.66 -3.28 5.91
C GLN A 134 -10.40 -2.58 4.56
N SER A 135 -9.90 -3.33 3.58
CA SER A 135 -9.37 -2.77 2.32
C SER A 135 -9.88 -3.51 1.08
N ASN A 136 -9.90 -2.82 -0.06
CA ASN A 136 -10.26 -3.39 -1.36
C ASN A 136 -9.06 -3.31 -2.29
N LEU A 137 -8.40 -4.44 -2.54
CA LEU A 137 -7.21 -4.55 -3.37
C LEU A 137 -7.55 -5.18 -4.72
N THR A 138 -7.13 -4.54 -5.81
CA THR A 138 -7.29 -5.09 -7.17
C THR A 138 -6.05 -4.88 -7.99
N ASN A 139 -5.62 -5.93 -8.70
CA ASN A 139 -4.39 -5.92 -9.49
C ASN A 139 -3.15 -5.49 -8.68
N VAL A 140 -3.07 -5.88 -7.40
CA VAL A 140 -1.98 -5.51 -6.50
C VAL A 140 -0.95 -6.63 -6.46
N GLN A 141 0.34 -6.33 -6.60
CA GLN A 141 1.39 -7.32 -6.33
C GLN A 141 2.23 -6.85 -5.15
N VAL A 142 2.34 -7.69 -4.12
CA VAL A 142 3.24 -7.58 -2.97
C VAL A 142 4.03 -8.87 -2.93
N LYS A 143 5.30 -8.80 -3.27
CA LYS A 143 6.20 -9.96 -3.31
C LYS A 143 7.38 -9.69 -2.41
N THR A 144 7.80 -10.70 -1.65
CA THR A 144 9.08 -10.70 -0.95
C THR A 144 9.95 -11.84 -1.50
N GLY A 145 11.25 -11.63 -1.59
CA GLY A 145 12.19 -12.35 -2.44
C GLY A 145 12.54 -13.79 -2.05
N SER A 146 11.81 -14.42 -1.12
CA SER A 146 12.08 -15.78 -0.66
C SER A 146 11.26 -16.87 -1.35
N ASP A 147 10.10 -16.53 -1.93
CA ASP A 147 9.04 -17.53 -2.19
C ASP A 147 8.92 -18.00 -3.66
N PHE A 148 9.72 -17.46 -4.59
CA PHE A 148 9.68 -17.82 -6.02
C PHE A 148 11.07 -18.14 -6.59
N GLU A 149 11.13 -19.10 -7.52
CA GLU A 149 12.38 -19.70 -8.05
C GLU A 149 13.31 -18.70 -8.78
N ASP A 150 12.83 -17.50 -9.13
CA ASP A 150 13.67 -16.41 -9.66
C ASP A 150 14.29 -15.58 -8.52
N LYS A 151 15.34 -16.17 -7.93
CA LYS A 151 16.19 -15.60 -6.88
C LYS A 151 17.12 -14.49 -7.38
N LYS A 152 16.58 -13.35 -7.81
CA LYS A 152 17.31 -12.07 -7.75
C LYS A 152 16.58 -11.10 -6.82
N SER A 153 16.74 -11.40 -5.52
CA SER A 153 16.73 -10.50 -4.36
C SER A 153 15.67 -9.39 -4.31
N TRP A 154 14.49 -9.68 -3.76
CA TRP A 154 13.60 -8.64 -3.26
C TRP A 154 13.55 -8.68 -1.75
N ASN A 155 14.34 -7.84 -1.08
CA ASN A 155 14.18 -7.53 0.34
C ASN A 155 13.28 -6.30 0.50
N SER A 156 12.23 -6.18 -0.32
CA SER A 156 11.38 -5.00 -0.48
C SER A 156 10.00 -5.35 -1.04
N TYR A 157 9.00 -4.52 -0.77
CA TYR A 157 7.69 -4.45 -1.42
C TYR A 157 7.86 -3.87 -2.84
N HIS A 158 7.14 -4.39 -3.84
CA HIS A 158 7.13 -3.86 -5.21
C HIS A 158 5.71 -3.78 -5.76
N PHE A 159 5.14 -2.57 -5.83
CA PHE A 159 3.85 -2.30 -6.46
C PHE A 159 4.06 -1.83 -7.90
N GLU A 160 3.49 -2.51 -8.89
CA GLU A 160 3.54 -2.09 -10.29
C GLU A 160 2.15 -2.19 -10.93
N ASP A 161 1.75 -1.21 -11.74
CA ASP A 161 0.43 -1.14 -12.41
C ASP A 161 -0.76 -1.31 -11.44
N THR A 162 -0.63 -0.75 -10.23
CA THR A 162 -1.49 -1.08 -9.09
C THR A 162 -2.37 0.09 -8.67
N PHE A 163 -3.65 -0.18 -8.33
CA PHE A 163 -4.50 0.75 -7.58
C PHE A 163 -4.58 0.33 -6.11
N LEU A 164 -3.86 1.04 -5.23
CA LEU A 164 -3.90 0.83 -3.80
C LEU A 164 -4.93 1.79 -3.18
N LYS A 165 -6.14 1.29 -2.95
CA LYS A 165 -7.23 2.03 -2.29
C LYS A 165 -7.57 1.38 -0.95
N THR A 166 -7.52 2.16 0.13
CA THR A 166 -8.17 1.77 1.39
C THR A 166 -9.37 2.68 1.67
N GLU A 167 -10.53 2.08 1.98
CA GLU A 167 -11.67 2.81 2.56
C GLU A 167 -11.55 2.93 4.09
N GLY A 168 -10.55 2.27 4.68
CA GLY A 168 -10.18 2.33 6.09
C GLY A 168 -9.20 3.47 6.41
N PHE A 169 -8.53 3.36 7.57
CA PHE A 169 -7.71 4.45 8.12
C PHE A 169 -6.28 4.50 7.55
N MET A 170 -5.64 3.37 7.18
CA MET A 170 -4.19 3.35 6.96
C MET A 170 -3.71 2.32 5.91
N ILE A 171 -2.75 2.72 5.08
CA ILE A 171 -1.78 1.87 4.35
C ILE A 171 -0.45 1.97 5.09
N GLU A 172 0.15 0.85 5.52
CA GLU A 172 1.45 0.82 6.20
C GLU A 172 2.42 -0.11 5.47
N VAL A 173 3.62 0.38 5.15
CA VAL A 173 4.69 -0.39 4.50
C VAL A 173 5.95 -0.33 5.36
N ARG A 174 6.35 -1.49 5.91
CA ARG A 174 7.40 -1.58 6.95
C ARG A 174 8.81 -1.90 6.46
N ASP A 175 8.95 -2.45 5.28
CA ASP A 175 10.23 -2.73 4.60
C ASP A 175 10.36 -1.86 3.36
N ASN A 176 11.52 -1.91 2.73
CA ASN A 176 11.81 -1.11 1.55
C ASN A 176 10.71 -1.27 0.51
N LEU A 177 10.37 -0.22 -0.22
CA LEU A 177 9.26 -0.18 -1.17
C LEU A 177 9.73 0.33 -2.53
N THR A 178 9.23 -0.28 -3.60
CA THR A 178 9.28 0.26 -4.94
C THR A 178 7.85 0.33 -5.47
N CYS A 179 7.43 1.49 -5.97
CA CYS A 179 6.16 1.70 -6.65
C CYS A 179 6.46 2.16 -8.07
N LYS A 180 5.80 1.57 -9.06
CA LYS A 180 5.86 2.03 -10.45
C LYS A 180 4.46 2.04 -11.07
N ASP A 181 4.04 3.15 -11.66
CA ASP A 181 2.71 3.27 -12.29
C ASP A 181 1.57 2.94 -11.29
N VAL A 182 1.68 3.46 -10.06
CA VAL A 182 0.75 3.15 -8.94
C VAL A 182 -0.21 4.31 -8.68
N HIS A 183 -1.48 4.00 -8.45
CA HIS A 183 -2.44 4.95 -7.89
C HIS A 183 -2.65 4.69 -6.39
N LEU A 184 -2.44 5.69 -5.54
CA LEU A 184 -2.57 5.62 -4.09
C LEU A 184 -3.79 6.42 -3.61
N SER A 185 -4.64 5.83 -2.77
CA SER A 185 -5.73 6.54 -2.12
C SER A 185 -6.04 5.95 -0.74
N GLY A 186 -6.24 6.82 0.26
CA GLY A 186 -6.54 6.38 1.63
C GLY A 186 -6.31 7.45 2.67
N ARG A 187 -6.96 7.35 3.83
CA ARG A 187 -6.86 8.38 4.87
C ARG A 187 -5.42 8.59 5.37
N ARG A 188 -4.66 7.53 5.62
CA ARG A 188 -3.25 7.62 6.03
C ARG A 188 -2.41 6.64 5.23
N ILE A 189 -1.25 7.06 4.75
CA ILE A 189 -0.26 6.23 4.06
C ILE A 189 1.04 6.43 4.83
N LEU A 190 1.65 5.35 5.30
CA LEU A 190 2.86 5.36 6.12
C LEU A 190 3.91 4.44 5.50
N PHE A 191 5.05 5.01 5.12
CA PHE A 191 6.24 4.25 4.71
C PHE A 191 7.29 4.32 5.83
N GLU A 192 7.55 3.19 6.49
CA GLU A 192 8.50 3.11 7.61
C GLU A 192 9.95 2.85 7.19
N ALA A 193 10.16 2.38 5.96
CA ALA A 193 11.45 2.03 5.38
C ALA A 193 11.69 2.77 4.05
N LYS A 194 12.81 2.48 3.36
CA LYS A 194 13.17 3.23 2.15
C LYS A 194 12.14 3.03 1.05
N ALA A 195 11.68 4.08 0.38
CA ALA A 195 10.71 3.96 -0.71
C ALA A 195 11.24 4.57 -2.01
N ASN A 196 10.91 3.98 -3.15
CA ASN A 196 11.13 4.54 -4.47
C ASN A 196 9.79 4.56 -5.20
N LEU A 197 9.36 5.73 -5.66
CA LEU A 197 8.07 5.94 -6.33
C LEU A 197 8.31 6.44 -7.75
N GLU A 198 7.86 5.70 -8.75
CA GLU A 198 7.93 6.04 -10.17
C GLU A 198 6.50 6.12 -10.74
N CYS A 199 6.13 7.21 -11.41
CA CYS A 199 4.81 7.39 -12.04
C CYS A 199 3.62 7.17 -11.07
N VAL A 200 3.75 7.62 -9.82
CA VAL A 200 2.72 7.41 -8.78
C VAL A 200 1.72 8.57 -8.75
N THR A 201 0.42 8.26 -8.79
CA THR A 201 -0.64 9.26 -8.58
C THR A 201 -1.32 9.03 -7.23
N GLY A 202 -1.32 10.03 -6.34
CA GLY A 202 -2.05 10.00 -5.08
C GLY A 202 -3.29 10.90 -5.13
N GLU A 203 -4.45 10.40 -4.72
CA GLU A 203 -5.69 11.19 -4.60
C GLU A 203 -6.45 10.86 -3.31
N ASN A 204 -7.05 11.87 -2.67
CA ASN A 204 -7.79 11.75 -1.40
C ASN A 204 -6.94 11.14 -0.27
N ILE A 205 -5.67 11.52 -0.21
CA ILE A 205 -4.76 11.10 0.87
C ILE A 205 -4.81 12.16 1.96
N ARG A 206 -5.20 11.84 3.20
CA ARG A 206 -5.19 12.86 4.27
C ARG A 206 -3.79 13.02 4.87
N ASP A 207 -3.15 11.90 5.22
CA ASP A 207 -1.81 11.89 5.83
C ASP A 207 -0.87 10.96 5.02
N PHE A 208 0.10 11.50 4.29
CA PHE A 208 1.19 10.76 3.65
C PHE A 208 2.48 10.92 4.45
N ILE A 209 2.91 9.86 5.13
CA ILE A 209 3.97 9.89 6.13
C ILE A 209 5.13 9.02 5.67
N VAL A 210 6.33 9.59 5.69
CA VAL A 210 7.57 8.89 5.40
C VAL A 210 8.53 8.99 6.58
N LYS A 211 9.07 7.84 7.03
CA LYS A 211 10.02 7.76 8.16
C LYS A 211 11.45 7.46 7.73
N GLN A 212 11.68 7.12 6.47
CA GLN A 212 13.01 6.90 5.88
C GLN A 212 13.07 7.52 4.49
N GLU A 213 14.25 7.45 3.89
CA GLU A 213 14.56 7.96 2.56
C GLU A 213 13.54 7.51 1.51
N THR A 214 12.92 8.49 0.85
CA THR A 214 11.94 8.27 -0.21
C THR A 214 12.37 9.00 -1.48
N GLU A 215 12.59 8.25 -2.55
CA GLU A 215 12.88 8.75 -3.89
C GLU A 215 11.59 8.81 -4.70
N MET A 216 11.41 9.85 -5.51
CA MET A 216 10.19 10.07 -6.27
C MET A 216 10.50 10.50 -7.70
N TYR A 217 9.75 9.97 -8.66
CA TYR A 217 9.85 10.27 -10.09
C TYR A 217 8.45 10.28 -10.69
N CYS A 218 8.08 11.35 -11.40
CA CYS A 218 6.76 11.49 -12.01
C CYS A 218 5.60 11.25 -11.01
N VAL A 219 5.73 11.79 -9.79
CA VAL A 219 4.72 11.63 -8.74
C VAL A 219 3.76 12.81 -8.72
N LYS A 220 2.47 12.53 -8.68
CA LYS A 220 1.38 13.53 -8.61
C LYS A 220 0.52 13.26 -7.40
N LEU A 221 0.69 14.02 -6.33
CA LEU A 221 -0.21 13.98 -5.16
C LEU A 221 -1.21 15.13 -5.30
N LYS A 222 -2.50 14.81 -5.45
CA LYS A 222 -3.56 15.79 -5.66
C LYS A 222 -4.49 15.86 -4.46
N LYS A 223 -4.96 17.08 -4.17
CA LYS A 223 -6.16 17.39 -3.39
C LYS A 223 -6.13 16.82 -1.96
N ASP A 224 -5.92 17.71 -1.01
CA ASP A 224 -5.94 17.44 0.45
C ASP A 224 -4.82 16.52 0.96
N ALA A 225 -3.76 16.32 0.16
CA ALA A 225 -2.58 15.53 0.52
C ALA A 225 -1.72 16.25 1.57
N SER A 226 -1.81 15.86 2.84
CA SER A 226 -0.84 16.33 3.85
C SER A 226 0.38 15.41 3.81
N VAL A 227 1.54 15.94 3.43
CA VAL A 227 2.80 15.18 3.45
C VAL A 227 3.56 15.56 4.71
N MET A 228 3.93 14.55 5.50
CA MET A 228 4.69 14.72 6.74
C MET A 228 5.96 13.86 6.70
N SER A 229 7.09 14.53 6.86
CA SER A 229 8.37 13.87 7.10
C SER A 229 8.62 13.75 8.60
N LEU A 230 8.95 12.55 9.08
CA LEU A 230 9.40 12.31 10.46
C LEU A 230 10.87 11.84 10.51
N VAL A 231 11.64 12.21 9.49
CA VAL A 231 13.03 11.77 9.33
C VAL A 231 13.98 12.56 10.23
N LYS A 232 15.11 11.96 10.62
CA LYS A 232 16.18 12.66 11.35
C LYS A 232 16.80 13.77 10.48
N PRO A 233 17.39 14.83 11.05
CA PRO A 233 17.91 16.01 10.33
C PRO A 233 19.02 15.76 9.28
N ASP A 234 19.41 14.51 9.04
CA ASP A 234 20.55 14.10 8.23
C ASP A 234 20.20 13.06 7.15
N LYS A 235 18.91 12.80 6.89
CA LYS A 235 18.48 11.81 5.89
C LYS A 235 17.42 12.37 4.93
N THR A 236 17.67 12.12 3.65
CA THR A 236 16.90 12.46 2.44
C THR A 236 15.40 12.16 2.55
N VAL A 237 14.54 12.97 1.92
CA VAL A 237 13.07 12.77 1.94
C VAL A 237 12.41 12.96 0.57
N LEU A 238 12.95 13.77 -0.34
CA LEU A 238 12.32 13.98 -1.64
C LEU A 238 13.35 14.33 -2.72
N VAL A 239 13.79 13.33 -3.49
CA VAL A 239 14.68 13.53 -4.63
C VAL A 239 13.89 13.32 -5.91
N GLY A 240 13.66 14.40 -6.66
CA GLY A 240 13.31 14.30 -8.08
C GLY A 240 14.56 13.92 -8.87
N VAL A 241 14.43 13.05 -9.88
CA VAL A 241 15.56 12.60 -10.72
C VAL A 241 15.32 12.96 -12.20
N LEU A 242 16.34 13.55 -12.82
CA LEU A 242 16.43 14.07 -14.20
C LEU A 242 16.08 13.05 -15.30
N SER A 243 15.18 13.45 -16.22
CA SER A 243 15.50 13.88 -17.62
C SER A 243 14.36 13.63 -18.61
N GLU A 244 14.40 14.43 -19.69
CA GLU A 244 13.43 14.61 -20.80
C GLU A 244 12.73 13.35 -21.38
N PRO A 245 11.56 13.53 -22.04
CA PRO A 245 10.94 14.79 -22.44
C PRO A 245 9.78 15.21 -21.52
N GLU A 246 9.70 16.53 -21.32
CA GLU A 246 8.53 17.36 -20.98
C GLU A 246 7.32 16.63 -20.39
N ASP A 247 7.26 16.52 -19.06
CA ASP A 247 6.07 16.42 -18.18
C ASP A 247 6.36 15.69 -16.84
N LYS A 248 7.58 15.18 -16.66
CA LYS A 248 7.96 14.35 -15.49
C LYS A 248 8.55 15.15 -14.33
N GLY A 249 7.83 16.17 -13.87
CA GLY A 249 8.12 16.81 -12.58
C GLY A 249 7.45 16.05 -11.42
N ILE A 250 7.82 16.38 -10.19
CA ILE A 250 7.02 16.04 -9.00
C ILE A 250 6.04 17.20 -8.77
N VAL A 251 4.74 16.90 -8.69
CA VAL A 251 3.71 17.90 -8.37
C VAL A 251 3.02 17.49 -7.08
N ILE A 252 3.10 18.37 -6.08
CA ILE A 252 2.42 18.20 -4.80
C ILE A 252 1.46 19.37 -4.63
N ASP A 253 0.16 19.07 -4.67
CA ASP A 253 -0.90 20.01 -4.34
C ASP A 253 -1.43 19.66 -2.95
N SER A 254 -1.06 20.48 -1.96
CA SER A 254 -1.24 20.19 -0.54
C SER A 254 -1.96 21.31 0.18
N THR A 255 -2.90 20.93 1.06
CA THR A 255 -3.53 21.85 2.02
C THR A 255 -2.66 22.10 3.26
N CYS A 256 -1.63 21.27 3.49
CA CYS A 256 -0.72 21.35 4.64
C CYS A 256 0.52 20.46 4.36
N LEU A 257 1.60 21.07 3.88
CA LEU A 257 2.86 20.40 3.64
C LEU A 257 3.82 20.69 4.80
N LEU A 258 4.13 19.68 5.62
CA LEU A 258 5.03 19.82 6.77
C LEU A 258 6.34 19.06 6.49
N LEU A 259 7.42 19.80 6.28
CA LEU A 259 8.73 19.23 5.93
C LEU A 259 9.78 19.74 6.92
N SER A 260 10.42 18.81 7.64
CA SER A 260 11.51 19.15 8.55
C SER A 260 12.72 18.28 8.26
N GLY A 261 13.91 18.90 8.16
CA GLY A 261 15.16 18.18 7.91
C GLY A 261 15.27 17.57 6.50
N VAL A 262 14.57 18.12 5.51
CA VAL A 262 14.47 17.50 4.18
C VAL A 262 15.45 18.08 3.17
N THR A 263 15.87 17.26 2.21
CA THR A 263 16.50 17.74 0.98
C THR A 263 15.53 17.54 -0.18
N ILE A 264 15.26 18.62 -0.92
CA ILE A 264 14.42 18.67 -2.12
C ILE A 264 15.30 19.11 -3.28
N ARG A 265 15.33 18.34 -4.37
CA ARG A 265 16.15 18.62 -5.56
C ARG A 265 15.37 18.39 -6.84
N ASP A 266 15.88 18.94 -7.94
CA ASP A 266 15.36 18.80 -9.32
C ASP A 266 14.02 19.53 -9.59
N ASN A 267 13.23 19.08 -10.57
CA ASN A 267 11.97 19.68 -11.02
C ASN A 267 10.79 19.31 -10.12
N VAL A 268 10.72 19.97 -8.96
CA VAL A 268 9.64 19.80 -7.97
C VAL A 268 8.79 21.06 -7.91
N GLN A 269 7.47 20.90 -8.06
CA GLN A 269 6.51 21.98 -7.92
C GLN A 269 5.57 21.68 -6.76
N MET A 270 5.53 22.58 -5.79
CA MET A 270 4.68 22.47 -4.61
C MET A 270 3.69 23.62 -4.59
N TYR A 271 2.42 23.30 -4.39
CA TYR A 271 1.30 24.24 -4.39
C TYR A 271 0.58 24.18 -3.03
N GLY A 272 0.21 25.35 -2.50
CA GLY A 272 -0.66 25.46 -1.32
C GLY A 272 0.06 25.92 -0.04
N ALA A 273 -0.35 25.38 1.11
CA ALA A 273 0.20 25.72 2.42
C ALA A 273 1.45 24.88 2.71
N TRP A 274 2.51 25.49 3.25
CA TRP A 274 3.75 24.77 3.57
C TRP A 274 4.45 25.35 4.80
N GLU A 275 4.99 24.47 5.63
CA GLU A 275 5.87 24.75 6.77
C GLU A 275 7.12 23.90 6.55
N ILE A 276 8.22 24.57 6.23
CA ILE A 276 9.48 23.94 5.85
C ILE A 276 10.57 24.41 6.80
N GLU A 277 11.14 23.48 7.55
CA GLU A 277 12.16 23.77 8.56
C GLU A 277 13.45 22.98 8.33
N ASN A 278 14.60 23.58 8.61
CA ASN A 278 15.91 22.90 8.62
C ASN A 278 16.21 22.12 7.33
N SER A 279 15.81 22.66 6.17
CA SER A 279 15.76 21.93 4.90
C SER A 279 16.61 22.57 3.80
N MET A 280 16.94 21.80 2.76
CA MET A 280 17.70 22.25 1.60
C MET A 280 16.87 22.06 0.33
N LEU A 281 16.63 23.15 -0.39
CA LEU A 281 15.88 23.16 -1.64
C LEU A 281 16.84 23.57 -2.76
N SER A 282 17.06 22.71 -3.75
CA SER A 282 17.97 22.99 -4.86
C SER A 282 17.40 22.70 -6.24
N ASP A 283 18.05 23.21 -7.29
CA ASP A 283 17.66 23.07 -8.70
C ASP A 283 16.32 23.75 -9.00
N LYS A 284 15.49 23.19 -9.90
CA LYS A 284 14.23 23.79 -10.37
C LYS A 284 13.06 23.57 -9.42
N VAL A 285 13.29 23.74 -8.12
CA VAL A 285 12.24 23.66 -7.10
C VAL A 285 11.43 24.94 -7.12
N VAL A 286 10.10 24.81 -7.20
CA VAL A 286 9.18 25.95 -7.17
C VAL A 286 8.15 25.76 -6.07
N LEU A 287 8.19 26.62 -5.06
CA LEU A 287 7.15 26.77 -4.04
C LEU A 287 6.15 27.82 -4.53
N ARG A 288 4.89 27.43 -4.75
CA ARG A 288 3.82 28.34 -5.19
C ARG A 288 2.72 28.42 -4.15
N ASN A 289 2.44 29.64 -3.70
CA ASN A 289 1.26 29.97 -2.94
C ASN A 289 0.50 31.09 -3.65
N GLU A 290 -0.65 30.76 -4.23
CA GLU A 290 -1.52 31.71 -4.92
C GLU A 290 -2.82 32.03 -4.15
N GLY A 291 -2.89 31.65 -2.87
CA GLY A 291 -4.10 31.77 -2.03
C GLY A 291 -3.82 32.36 -0.65
N ASN A 292 -4.77 32.25 0.28
CA ASN A 292 -4.62 32.75 1.66
C ASN A 292 -4.06 31.69 2.61
N HIS A 293 -3.14 30.85 2.13
CA HIS A 293 -2.59 29.77 2.96
C HIS A 293 -1.33 30.24 3.69
N SER A 294 -1.18 29.85 4.95
CA SER A 294 0.04 30.11 5.73
C SER A 294 1.25 29.46 5.08
N ILE A 295 2.37 30.19 5.09
CA ILE A 295 3.66 29.72 4.56
C ILE A 295 4.77 30.06 5.54
N GLU A 296 5.64 29.10 5.82
CA GLU A 296 6.80 29.26 6.69
C GLU A 296 8.02 28.53 6.10
N LEU A 297 9.15 29.23 6.01
CA LEU A 297 10.44 28.68 5.61
C LEU A 297 11.48 29.08 6.68
N VAL A 298 11.83 28.15 7.55
CA VAL A 298 12.68 28.40 8.73
C VAL A 298 13.98 27.62 8.61
N ASN A 299 15.12 28.26 8.89
CA ASN A 299 16.45 27.64 8.90
C ASN A 299 16.74 26.78 7.65
N SER A 300 16.27 27.22 6.49
CA SER A 300 16.31 26.43 5.25
C SER A 300 17.10 27.16 4.16
N SER A 301 17.74 26.40 3.27
CA SER A 301 18.56 26.92 2.18
C SER A 301 17.88 26.75 0.83
N LEU A 302 18.03 27.74 -0.05
CA LEU A 302 17.52 27.75 -1.41
C LEU A 302 18.71 27.92 -2.37
N SER A 303 18.83 27.06 -3.38
CA SER A 303 19.80 27.25 -4.46
C SER A 303 19.37 28.36 -5.43
N GLU A 304 20.29 28.81 -6.29
CA GLU A 304 20.06 29.87 -7.29
C GLU A 304 18.86 29.62 -8.24
N LEU A 305 18.50 28.37 -8.50
CA LEU A 305 17.40 28.01 -9.40
C LEU A 305 16.06 27.78 -8.68
N ALA A 306 16.07 27.74 -7.34
CA ALA A 306 14.88 27.52 -6.54
C ALA A 306 14.06 28.81 -6.46
N GLN A 307 12.74 28.69 -6.53
CA GLN A 307 11.83 29.84 -6.59
C GLN A 307 10.74 29.73 -5.53
N VAL A 308 10.46 30.86 -4.90
CA VAL A 308 9.28 31.05 -4.04
C VAL A 308 8.38 32.08 -4.70
N ILE A 309 7.16 31.67 -5.04
CA ILE A 309 6.15 32.52 -5.66
C ILE A 309 4.97 32.58 -4.70
N ALA A 310 4.90 33.67 -3.94
CA ALA A 310 3.78 33.96 -3.05
C ALA A 310 3.01 35.16 -3.61
N LYS A 311 1.71 35.00 -3.89
CA LYS A 311 0.83 36.12 -4.26
C LYS A 311 0.05 36.55 -3.01
N PRO A 312 0.42 37.67 -2.37
CA PRO A 312 -0.39 38.20 -1.28
C PRO A 312 -1.77 38.60 -1.81
N ASN A 313 -2.81 38.17 -1.12
CA ASN A 313 -4.14 38.71 -1.37
C ASN A 313 -4.20 40.08 -0.70
N HIS A 314 -4.54 41.12 -1.47
CA HIS A 314 -4.44 42.54 -1.12
C HIS A 314 -5.24 43.03 0.10
N SER A 315 -5.72 42.16 1.00
CA SER A 315 -6.68 42.53 2.04
C SER A 315 -6.17 42.59 3.48
N LEU A 316 -5.09 41.93 3.90
CA LEU A 316 -4.66 41.98 5.31
C LEU A 316 -3.13 41.85 5.43
N TYR A 317 -2.58 42.61 6.36
CA TYR A 317 -1.18 42.66 6.74
C TYR A 317 -0.59 41.27 7.01
N ASP A 318 0.26 40.76 6.12
CA ASP A 318 1.15 39.63 6.44
C ASP A 318 2.56 39.97 5.97
N THR A 319 3.49 39.98 6.93
CA THR A 319 4.91 40.24 6.72
C THR A 319 5.53 39.06 5.97
N LEU A 320 6.10 39.30 4.79
CA LEU A 320 6.97 38.34 4.11
C LEU A 320 8.38 38.48 4.70
N GLU A 321 8.72 37.73 5.76
CA GLU A 321 10.10 37.63 6.23
C GLU A 321 10.83 36.56 5.40
N LEU A 322 11.63 37.04 4.44
CA LEU A 322 12.63 36.25 3.73
C LEU A 322 14.00 36.55 4.36
N GLU A 323 14.45 35.75 5.34
CA GLU A 323 15.86 35.75 5.74
C GLU A 323 16.65 34.96 4.70
N MET A 324 17.26 35.67 3.75
CA MET A 324 18.17 35.12 2.75
C MET A 324 19.61 35.35 3.21
N GLU A 325 20.31 34.32 3.66
CA GLU A 325 21.78 34.28 3.52
C GLU A 325 22.08 33.83 2.08
N ALA A 326 21.99 34.78 1.16
CA ALA A 326 22.46 34.62 -0.20
C ALA A 326 23.89 35.16 -0.29
N ASP A 327 24.84 34.31 -0.67
CA ASP A 327 26.20 34.78 -0.95
C ASP A 327 26.29 35.65 -2.22
N GLU A 328 25.26 35.70 -3.09
CA GLU A 328 25.21 36.65 -4.22
C GLU A 328 23.78 37.15 -4.54
N ILE A 329 23.71 38.43 -4.95
CA ILE A 329 22.53 39.30 -5.12
C ILE A 329 21.66 38.88 -6.30
N HIS A 330 20.34 38.71 -6.12
CA HIS A 330 19.35 38.77 -7.22
C HIS A 330 18.17 39.71 -6.90
N GLU A 331 17.82 40.56 -7.88
CA GLU A 331 16.72 41.53 -7.84
C GLU A 331 15.36 40.84 -7.98
N ILE A 332 14.41 41.20 -7.11
CA ILE A 332 13.01 40.80 -7.17
C ILE A 332 12.28 41.75 -8.14
N HIS A 333 11.67 41.20 -9.21
CA HIS A 333 10.74 41.93 -10.09
C HIS A 333 9.31 41.46 -9.90
#